data_AF-D3FSW8-F1
#
_entry.id   AF-D3FSW8-F1
#
_cell.length_a   1.000
_cell.length_b   1.000
_cell.length_c   1.000
_cell.angle_alpha   90.00
_cell.angle_beta   90.00
_cell.angle_gamma   90.00
#
_symmetry.space_group_name_H-M   'P 1'
#
loop_
_entity.id
_entity.type
_entity.pdbx_description
1 polymer ?
#
loop_
_entity_poly.entity_id
_entity_poly.type
_entity_poly.pdbx_seq_one_letter_code
_entity_poly.pdbx_strand_id
1 'polypeptide(L)'
;MKHSYIVILFISLFVLAGCNQGAGNDSVDSDSVNTDTSDAVTFETEDAVAVSEIARGDEQGESAEQDEFGDQQVIEESDLEQWEEPQHHEDETIEAEESPQESTSTTKDLEETPDEKSEEAESMSVLASGVKGFELDVEFEDGGEVEIEYEVKKDKPKAKVKMKQKGKGKSKHEIKGNDAVQYTEALLAELYVENDSLTDALAEQLLAKLEVETSNVKKIEIEIEFENKSKLKYKRD
;
A
#
# COMPACT_ATOMS: atom_id res chain seq x y z
N MET A 1 -3.26 20.88 20.53
CA MET A 1 -3.40 20.38 19.14
C MET A 1 -2.63 19.09 19.08
N LYS A 2 -3.31 17.95 18.96
CA LYS A 2 -2.64 16.64 18.93
C LYS A 2 -2.04 16.49 17.53
N HIS A 3 -0.72 16.52 17.43
CA HIS A 3 -0.04 16.17 16.19
C HIS A 3 -0.19 14.66 16.00
N SER A 4 -1.20 14.24 15.22
CA SER A 4 -1.21 12.91 14.64
C SER A 4 -0.03 12.85 13.68
N TYR A 5 1.08 12.32 14.18
CA TYR A 5 2.18 11.92 13.34
C TYR A 5 1.65 10.75 12.51
N ILE A 6 1.24 11.04 11.28
CA ILE A 6 1.13 10.04 10.21
C ILE A 6 2.56 9.54 9.98
N VAL A 7 2.97 8.59 10.80
CA VAL A 7 4.08 7.70 10.54
C VAL A 7 3.53 6.78 9.47
N ILE A 8 3.66 7.19 8.20
CA ILE A 8 3.58 6.24 7.07
C ILE A 8 4.78 5.35 7.28
N LEU A 9 4.55 4.29 8.04
CA LEU A 9 5.49 3.22 8.26
C LEU A 9 5.51 2.54 6.90
N PHE A 10 6.43 2.99 6.03
CA PHE A 10 6.77 2.26 4.82
C PHE A 10 7.11 0.86 5.29
N ILE A 11 6.13 -0.04 5.24
CA ILE A 11 6.36 -1.45 5.22
C ILE A 11 7.10 -1.64 3.90
N SER A 12 8.42 -1.44 3.96
CA SER A 12 9.34 -2.24 3.17
C SER A 12 8.93 -3.66 3.49
N LEU A 13 8.01 -4.18 2.68
CA LEU A 13 7.74 -5.60 2.58
C LEU A 13 9.08 -6.14 2.09
N PHE A 14 9.95 -6.42 3.06
CA PHE A 14 11.05 -7.32 2.91
C PHE A 14 10.38 -8.56 2.33
N VAL A 15 10.52 -8.74 1.01
CA VAL A 15 10.53 -10.05 0.42
C VAL A 15 11.73 -10.72 1.10
N LEU A 16 11.51 -11.23 2.31
CA LEU A 16 12.26 -12.36 2.79
C LEU A 16 11.93 -13.45 1.79
N ALA A 17 12.79 -13.55 0.78
CA ALA A 17 13.16 -14.81 0.19
C ALA A 17 13.62 -15.70 1.35
N GLY A 18 12.64 -16.25 2.07
CA GLY A 18 12.80 -17.29 3.06
C GLY A 18 13.05 -18.58 2.31
N CYS A 19 14.27 -18.76 1.82
CA CYS A 19 14.92 -20.05 1.97
C CYS A 19 15.08 -20.28 3.48
N ASN A 20 14.11 -20.94 4.11
CA ASN A 20 14.25 -21.51 5.44
C ASN A 20 14.15 -23.03 5.28
N GLN A 21 15.26 -23.68 4.96
CA GLN A 21 16.21 -24.25 5.93
C GLN A 21 15.53 -25.39 6.70
N GLY A 22 15.78 -26.59 6.20
CA GLY A 22 15.36 -27.83 6.82
C GLY A 22 15.92 -27.94 8.24
N ALA A 23 15.05 -28.40 9.13
CA ALA A 23 15.33 -28.64 10.53
C ALA A 23 16.47 -29.65 10.72
N GLY A 24 17.55 -29.19 11.35
CA GLY A 24 18.39 -30.03 12.19
C GLY A 24 17.85 -29.97 13.62
N ASN A 25 17.37 -31.10 14.13
CA ASN A 25 17.10 -31.29 15.55
C ASN A 25 18.43 -31.42 16.29
N ASP A 26 18.79 -30.42 17.09
CA ASP A 26 19.70 -30.60 18.22
C ASP A 26 19.03 -30.08 19.48
N SER A 27 18.74 -31.04 20.35
CA SER A 27 18.24 -30.90 21.71
C SER A 27 19.25 -30.19 22.59
N VAL A 28 18.87 -29.06 23.20
CA VAL A 28 19.60 -28.46 24.31
C VAL A 28 18.60 -28.03 25.39
N ASP A 29 18.55 -28.83 26.46
CA ASP A 29 18.06 -28.43 27.78
C ASP A 29 18.84 -27.21 28.27
N SER A 30 18.17 -26.17 28.79
CA SER A 30 18.73 -25.27 29.83
C SER A 30 17.67 -24.30 30.38
N ASP A 31 17.24 -24.62 31.60
CA ASP A 31 17.02 -23.76 32.76
C ASP A 31 16.17 -22.48 32.70
N SER A 32 15.15 -22.53 33.56
CA SER A 32 14.36 -21.43 34.08
C SER A 32 15.21 -20.38 34.80
N VAL A 33 15.08 -19.12 34.43
CA VAL A 33 15.40 -17.97 35.30
C VAL A 33 14.25 -16.97 35.28
N ASN A 34 13.58 -16.86 36.43
CA ASN A 34 12.76 -15.71 36.81
C ASN A 34 13.68 -14.55 37.21
N THR A 35 13.45 -13.35 36.66
CA THR A 35 13.68 -12.03 37.29
C THR A 35 12.83 -11.02 36.50
N ASP A 36 11.70 -10.53 36.98
CA ASP A 36 11.54 -9.53 38.05
C ASP A 36 12.09 -8.14 37.67
N THR A 37 11.15 -7.18 37.56
CA THR A 37 11.25 -5.81 38.10
C THR A 37 11.85 -4.65 37.27
N SER A 38 11.00 -3.60 37.17
CA SER A 38 11.22 -2.17 36.83
C SER A 38 11.48 -1.84 35.35
N ASP A 39 10.94 -0.77 34.77
CA ASP A 39 10.84 0.59 35.29
C ASP A 39 9.71 1.36 34.57
N ALA A 40 8.91 2.11 35.33
CA ALA A 40 7.88 2.99 34.82
C ALA A 40 8.51 4.36 34.52
N VAL A 41 8.67 4.68 33.23
CA VAL A 41 9.14 6.00 32.80
C VAL A 41 7.95 6.97 32.75
N THR A 42 7.80 7.77 33.81
CA THR A 42 7.00 9.00 33.79
C THR A 42 7.80 10.12 33.12
N PHE A 43 7.32 10.62 31.98
CA PHE A 43 7.79 11.88 31.41
C PHE A 43 6.99 13.04 32.03
N GLU A 44 7.66 13.87 32.82
CA GLU A 44 7.13 15.16 33.25
C GLU A 44 7.05 16.09 32.04
N THR A 45 5.84 16.56 31.72
CA THR A 45 5.60 17.67 30.82
C THR A 45 5.93 18.97 31.54
N GLU A 46 7.05 19.58 31.18
CA GLU A 46 7.36 20.95 31.56
C GLU A 46 6.72 21.95 30.60
N ASP A 47 6.36 23.05 31.23
CA ASP A 47 5.46 24.12 30.86
C ASP A 47 6.03 25.10 29.81
N ALA A 48 5.18 26.04 29.43
CA ALA A 48 5.52 27.45 29.20
C ALA A 48 5.90 27.95 27.78
N VAL A 49 4.89 28.64 27.21
CA VAL A 49 4.91 29.97 26.55
C VAL A 49 6.03 30.36 25.58
N ALA A 50 5.61 30.80 24.38
CA ALA A 50 5.80 32.20 23.97
C ALA A 50 4.92 32.58 22.77
N VAL A 51 4.09 33.58 23.01
CA VAL A 51 3.41 34.42 22.02
C VAL A 51 4.45 35.21 21.24
N SER A 52 4.41 35.18 19.91
CA SER A 52 5.00 36.23 19.07
C SER A 52 4.04 36.64 17.97
N GLU A 53 3.26 37.65 18.34
CA GLU A 53 2.62 38.63 17.46
C GLU A 53 3.71 39.37 16.68
N ILE A 54 3.83 39.16 15.37
CA ILE A 54 4.68 40.00 14.51
C ILE A 54 3.96 40.32 13.19
N ALA A 55 3.47 41.56 13.17
CA ALA A 55 3.53 42.55 12.09
C ALA A 55 2.95 42.23 10.71
N ARG A 56 1.86 42.95 10.42
CA ARG A 56 1.54 43.55 9.11
C ARG A 56 2.78 44.24 8.52
N GLY A 57 3.09 43.93 7.27
CA GLY A 57 3.99 44.69 6.41
C GLY A 57 3.40 44.72 5.00
N ASP A 58 2.63 45.77 4.72
CA ASP A 58 2.39 46.29 3.37
C ASP A 58 3.73 46.79 2.82
N GLU A 59 4.26 46.19 1.76
CA GLU A 59 5.18 46.90 0.86
C GLU A 59 4.89 46.51 -0.60
N GLN A 60 4.29 47.48 -1.30
CA GLN A 60 4.34 47.61 -2.75
C GLN A 60 5.80 47.63 -3.22
N GLY A 61 6.10 46.88 -4.28
CA GLY A 61 7.38 46.94 -4.97
C GLY A 61 7.22 46.47 -6.41
N GLU A 62 6.82 47.38 -7.29
CA GLU A 62 7.14 47.32 -8.72
C GLU A 62 8.67 47.36 -8.91
N SER A 63 9.20 46.45 -9.72
CA SER A 63 10.36 46.61 -10.61
C SER A 63 10.56 45.25 -11.31
N ALA A 64 10.26 45.09 -12.59
CA ALA A 64 10.96 45.62 -13.76
C ALA A 64 12.40 45.08 -13.89
N GLU A 65 12.56 44.28 -14.94
CA GLU A 65 13.74 44.10 -15.79
C GLU A 65 14.79 43.03 -15.44
N GLN A 66 14.97 42.15 -16.46
CA GLN A 66 16.22 41.60 -16.98
C GLN A 66 17.20 40.91 -16.03
N ASP A 67 17.37 39.60 -16.23
CA ASP A 67 18.72 39.09 -16.49
C ASP A 67 18.68 37.89 -17.45
N GLU A 68 19.30 38.10 -18.60
CA GLU A 68 19.82 37.05 -19.49
C GLU A 68 21.17 36.55 -18.94
N PHE A 69 21.61 35.39 -19.44
CA PHE A 69 22.86 34.69 -19.11
C PHE A 69 22.77 33.89 -17.79
N GLY A 70 23.00 32.58 -17.78
CA GLY A 70 23.77 31.76 -18.70
C GLY A 70 24.70 30.95 -17.83
N ASP A 71 24.42 29.67 -17.66
CA ASP A 71 25.44 28.64 -17.51
C ASP A 71 24.75 27.28 -17.58
N GLN A 72 24.92 26.64 -18.74
CA GLN A 72 24.75 25.20 -18.88
C GLN A 72 25.80 24.54 -18.00
N GLN A 73 25.41 24.16 -16.78
CA GLN A 73 26.14 23.14 -16.07
C GLN A 73 25.91 21.82 -16.80
N VAL A 74 26.87 21.50 -17.65
CA VAL A 74 27.15 20.16 -18.13
C VAL A 74 27.40 19.32 -16.88
N ILE A 75 26.39 18.56 -16.48
CA ILE A 75 26.56 17.51 -15.48
C ILE A 75 27.34 16.41 -16.20
N GLU A 76 28.62 16.29 -15.88
CA GLU A 76 29.43 15.15 -16.31
C GLU A 76 28.78 13.87 -15.78
N GLU A 77 28.23 13.08 -16.70
CA GLU A 77 27.83 11.70 -16.49
C GLU A 77 29.10 10.85 -16.32
N SER A 78 29.64 10.81 -15.11
CA SER A 78 30.78 9.96 -14.77
C SER A 78 30.57 9.35 -13.39
N ASP A 79 29.62 8.41 -13.31
CA ASP A 79 29.69 7.22 -12.43
C ASP A 79 28.49 6.31 -12.73
N LEU A 80 28.45 5.80 -13.96
CA LEU A 80 27.62 4.65 -14.30
C LEU A 80 28.33 3.41 -13.73
N GLU A 81 28.09 3.15 -12.46
CA GLU A 81 28.60 1.95 -11.78
C GLU A 81 28.16 0.71 -12.57
N GLN A 82 29.18 0.04 -13.06
CA GLN A 82 29.17 -1.22 -13.78
C GLN A 82 28.48 -2.28 -12.91
N TRP A 83 27.19 -2.53 -13.17
CA TRP A 83 26.47 -3.65 -12.58
C TRP A 83 27.08 -4.94 -13.15
N GLU A 84 27.82 -5.66 -12.30
CA GLU A 84 28.31 -6.99 -12.58
C GLU A 84 27.11 -7.94 -12.69
N GLU A 85 26.90 -8.43 -13.91
CA GLU A 85 25.95 -9.45 -14.29
C GLU A 85 26.23 -10.73 -13.47
N PRO A 86 25.29 -11.26 -12.68
CA PRO A 86 25.49 -12.52 -11.98
C PRO A 86 25.59 -13.64 -13.01
N GLN A 87 26.79 -14.24 -13.08
CA GLN A 87 27.06 -15.40 -13.92
C GLN A 87 26.13 -16.54 -13.52
N HIS A 88 25.19 -16.84 -14.42
CA HIS A 88 24.28 -17.96 -14.35
C HIS A 88 25.13 -19.24 -14.44
N HIS A 89 25.33 -19.91 -13.31
CA HIS A 89 25.90 -21.25 -13.30
C HIS A 89 24.83 -22.24 -13.76
N GLU A 90 25.07 -22.82 -14.92
CA GLU A 90 24.37 -23.94 -15.51
C GLU A 90 25.01 -25.23 -14.97
N ASP A 91 24.28 -25.91 -14.08
CA ASP A 91 24.45 -27.31 -13.67
C ASP A 91 23.25 -27.62 -12.76
N GLU A 92 22.60 -28.78 -12.73
CA GLU A 92 22.97 -30.09 -13.24
C GLU A 92 21.64 -30.89 -13.30
N THR A 93 21.50 -31.67 -14.36
CA THR A 93 20.47 -32.69 -14.54
C THR A 93 20.44 -33.65 -13.36
N ILE A 94 19.30 -33.83 -12.69
CA ILE A 94 19.09 -34.99 -11.82
C ILE A 94 17.83 -35.73 -12.20
N GLU A 95 18.06 -37.01 -12.45
CA GLU A 95 17.16 -38.00 -12.98
C GLU A 95 16.00 -38.32 -12.04
N ALA A 96 14.96 -38.85 -12.67
CA ALA A 96 13.80 -39.45 -12.07
C ALA A 96 14.17 -40.55 -11.06
N GLU A 97 13.51 -40.54 -9.90
CA GLU A 97 13.12 -41.78 -9.23
C GLU A 97 11.62 -41.74 -8.93
N GLU A 98 10.91 -42.58 -9.68
CA GLU A 98 9.64 -43.15 -9.27
C GLU A 98 9.80 -43.91 -7.94
N SER A 99 8.88 -43.70 -7.00
CA SER A 99 8.28 -44.84 -6.30
C SER A 99 7.02 -44.49 -5.50
N PRO A 100 6.15 -45.48 -5.26
CA PRO A 100 4.72 -45.31 -5.07
C PRO A 100 4.21 -45.73 -3.68
N GLN A 101 2.89 -45.59 -3.48
CA GLN A 101 2.05 -46.23 -2.43
C GLN A 101 2.14 -45.57 -1.03
N GLU A 102 1.12 -45.48 -0.18
CA GLU A 102 -0.23 -46.04 -0.12
C GLU A 102 -1.02 -45.32 0.98
N SER A 103 -2.35 -45.28 0.85
CA SER A 103 -3.38 -45.44 1.90
C SER A 103 -3.16 -44.83 3.30
N THR A 104 -4.12 -44.01 3.75
CA THR A 104 -5.08 -44.46 4.78
C THR A 104 -6.26 -43.50 4.92
N SER A 105 -7.41 -44.05 4.56
CA SER A 105 -8.75 -43.56 4.85
C SER A 105 -8.98 -43.44 6.36
N THR A 106 -9.54 -42.32 6.82
CA THR A 106 -10.30 -42.29 8.07
C THR A 106 -11.57 -41.49 7.84
N THR A 107 -12.60 -42.26 7.48
CA THR A 107 -14.01 -41.88 7.46
C THR A 107 -14.47 -41.70 8.91
N LYS A 108 -14.87 -40.49 9.29
CA LYS A 108 -15.58 -40.26 10.54
C LYS A 108 -16.84 -39.47 10.24
N ASP A 109 -17.91 -40.24 10.10
CA ASP A 109 -19.30 -39.96 10.48
C ASP A 109 -19.51 -38.55 11.06
N LEU A 110 -20.02 -37.65 10.22
CA LEU A 110 -20.51 -36.34 10.65
C LEU A 110 -21.97 -36.26 10.19
N GLU A 111 -22.86 -36.25 11.19
CA GLU A 111 -24.31 -36.13 11.07
C GLU A 111 -24.70 -35.01 10.09
N GLU A 112 -25.53 -35.37 9.11
CA GLU A 112 -26.19 -34.45 8.19
C GLU A 112 -27.11 -33.51 8.98
N THR A 113 -26.65 -32.28 9.22
CA THR A 113 -27.53 -31.17 9.58
C THR A 113 -28.24 -30.63 8.33
N PRO A 114 -29.50 -30.19 8.45
CA PRO A 114 -30.35 -29.89 7.30
C PRO A 114 -29.83 -28.68 6.52
N ASP A 115 -29.87 -28.85 5.20
CA ASP A 115 -29.86 -27.85 4.12
C ASP A 115 -30.61 -26.55 4.49
N GLU A 116 -29.96 -25.68 5.27
CA GLU A 116 -30.31 -24.27 5.28
C GLU A 116 -29.76 -23.71 3.97
N LYS A 117 -30.68 -23.59 3.01
CA LYS A 117 -30.53 -22.89 1.75
C LYS A 117 -30.21 -21.42 2.07
N SER A 118 -28.97 -21.19 2.47
CA SER A 118 -28.38 -19.88 2.66
C SER A 118 -28.31 -19.28 1.27
N GLU A 119 -29.13 -18.26 1.05
CA GLU A 119 -28.90 -17.30 -0.02
C GLU A 119 -27.63 -16.51 0.34
N GLU A 120 -26.47 -17.19 0.31
CA GLU A 120 -25.17 -16.57 0.36
C GLU A 120 -25.10 -15.66 -0.85
N ALA A 121 -25.24 -14.35 -0.58
CA ALA A 121 -24.89 -13.34 -1.55
C ALA A 121 -23.45 -13.62 -1.98
N GLU A 122 -23.28 -14.08 -3.22
CA GLU A 122 -21.96 -14.40 -3.76
C GLU A 122 -21.14 -13.11 -3.86
N SER A 123 -20.36 -12.83 -2.83
CA SER A 123 -19.40 -11.74 -2.81
C SER A 123 -18.23 -12.12 -3.73
N MET A 124 -18.24 -11.64 -4.97
CA MET A 124 -17.10 -11.81 -5.87
C MET A 124 -16.05 -10.71 -5.62
N SER A 125 -14.77 -11.10 -5.67
CA SER A 125 -13.68 -10.12 -5.67
C SER A 125 -13.83 -9.19 -6.87
N VAL A 126 -13.55 -7.90 -6.66
CA VAL A 126 -13.65 -6.88 -7.71
C VAL A 126 -12.76 -7.23 -8.90
N LEU A 127 -11.53 -7.69 -8.67
CA LEU A 127 -10.61 -8.06 -9.74
C LEU A 127 -11.15 -9.23 -10.59
N ALA A 128 -11.77 -10.23 -9.94
CA ALA A 128 -12.38 -11.37 -10.61
C ALA A 128 -13.61 -10.99 -11.48
N SER A 129 -14.18 -9.80 -11.24
CA SER A 129 -15.33 -9.28 -11.97
C SER A 129 -14.96 -8.61 -13.30
N GLY A 130 -13.68 -8.64 -13.69
CA GLY A 130 -13.20 -8.07 -14.96
C GLY A 130 -13.11 -6.54 -14.91
N VAL A 131 -12.26 -6.01 -14.03
CA VAL A 131 -11.99 -4.56 -13.97
C VAL A 131 -11.20 -4.12 -15.19
N LYS A 132 -11.74 -3.14 -15.92
CA LYS A 132 -11.10 -2.47 -17.05
C LYS A 132 -10.49 -1.14 -16.67
N GLY A 133 -11.03 -0.45 -15.67
CA GLY A 133 -10.48 0.80 -15.15
C GLY A 133 -10.82 0.99 -13.68
N PHE A 134 -9.92 1.62 -12.94
CA PHE A 134 -10.11 2.00 -11.55
C PHE A 134 -9.45 3.35 -11.31
N GLU A 135 -10.19 4.26 -10.67
CA GLU A 135 -9.73 5.60 -10.31
C GLU A 135 -10.11 5.85 -8.85
N LEU A 136 -9.13 6.28 -8.05
CA LEU A 136 -9.32 6.70 -6.67
C LEU A 136 -8.65 8.06 -6.48
N ASP A 137 -9.44 9.03 -6.01
CA ASP A 137 -8.96 10.34 -5.59
C ASP A 137 -9.34 10.58 -4.13
N VAL A 138 -8.35 10.86 -3.29
CA VAL A 138 -8.53 11.22 -1.88
C VAL A 138 -7.86 12.57 -1.63
N GLU A 139 -8.64 13.56 -1.17
CA GLU A 139 -8.15 14.86 -0.71
C GLU A 139 -8.21 14.90 0.82
N PHE A 140 -7.13 15.35 1.46
CA PHE A 140 -7.04 15.46 2.91
C PHE A 140 -7.32 16.90 3.41
N GLU A 141 -7.67 17.03 4.69
CA GLU A 141 -7.90 18.32 5.36
C GLU A 141 -6.64 19.21 5.36
N ASP A 142 -5.45 18.61 5.39
CA ASP A 142 -4.16 19.32 5.31
C ASP A 142 -3.77 19.72 3.87
N GLY A 143 -4.60 19.39 2.88
CA GLY A 143 -4.39 19.63 1.46
C GLY A 143 -3.40 18.67 0.79
N GLY A 144 -3.04 17.56 1.44
CA GLY A 144 -2.45 16.41 0.79
C GLY A 144 -3.44 15.65 -0.09
N GLU A 145 -2.93 14.82 -0.99
CA GLU A 145 -3.71 14.11 -2.01
C GLU A 145 -3.14 12.69 -2.23
N VAL A 146 -4.02 11.70 -2.42
CA VAL A 146 -3.69 10.37 -2.96
C VAL A 146 -4.52 10.14 -4.23
N GLU A 147 -3.86 9.77 -5.31
CA GLU A 147 -4.45 9.54 -6.63
C GLU A 147 -3.96 8.18 -7.15
N ILE A 148 -4.88 7.26 -7.43
CA ILE A 148 -4.58 5.95 -8.03
C ILE A 148 -5.35 5.83 -9.34
N GLU A 149 -4.64 5.64 -10.43
CA GLU A 149 -5.20 5.38 -11.76
C GLU A 149 -4.79 3.96 -12.18
N TYR A 150 -5.73 3.14 -12.64
CA TYR A 150 -5.50 1.83 -13.26
C TYR A 150 -6.38 1.69 -14.50
N GLU A 151 -5.82 1.19 -15.59
CA GLU A 151 -6.53 1.01 -16.85
C GLU A 151 -5.96 -0.17 -17.66
N VAL A 152 -6.85 -1.00 -18.20
CA VAL A 152 -6.52 -2.08 -19.13
C VAL A 152 -6.85 -1.66 -20.56
N LYS A 153 -5.82 -1.43 -21.37
CA LYS A 153 -5.94 -1.07 -22.79
C LYS A 153 -5.34 -2.16 -23.67
N LYS A 154 -6.17 -2.90 -24.42
CA LYS A 154 -5.75 -4.01 -25.30
C LYS A 154 -4.94 -5.06 -24.53
N ASP A 155 -5.48 -5.54 -23.42
CA ASP A 155 -4.88 -6.57 -22.56
C ASP A 155 -3.52 -6.16 -21.97
N LYS A 156 -3.27 -4.85 -21.84
CA LYS A 156 -2.07 -4.29 -21.23
C LYS A 156 -2.47 -3.39 -20.07
N PRO A 157 -2.34 -3.87 -18.82
CA PRO A 157 -2.62 -3.04 -17.65
C PRO A 157 -1.59 -1.94 -17.53
N LYS A 158 -2.06 -0.77 -17.09
CA LYS A 158 -1.22 0.39 -16.75
C LYS A 158 -1.76 0.98 -15.48
N ALA A 159 -0.87 1.37 -14.59
CA ALA A 159 -1.25 2.08 -13.39
C ALA A 159 -0.26 3.17 -13.01
N LYS A 160 -0.75 4.07 -12.17
CA LYS A 160 -0.01 5.17 -11.57
C LYS A 160 -0.59 5.42 -10.18
N VAL A 161 0.30 5.53 -9.19
CA VAL A 161 -0.04 5.88 -7.81
C VAL A 161 0.72 7.14 -7.49
N LYS A 162 0.03 8.18 -7.04
CA LYS A 162 0.61 9.48 -6.72
C LYS A 162 0.15 9.92 -5.34
N MET A 163 1.14 10.18 -4.48
CA MET A 163 0.93 10.59 -3.10
C MET A 163 1.60 11.95 -2.90
N LYS A 164 0.87 12.90 -2.36
CA LYS A 164 1.34 14.26 -2.14
C LYS A 164 1.03 14.65 -0.71
N GLN A 165 2.08 14.93 0.06
CA GLN A 165 1.95 15.44 1.42
C GLN A 165 2.13 16.96 1.41
N LYS A 166 1.28 17.68 2.14
CA LYS A 166 1.45 19.11 2.40
C LYS A 166 1.86 19.34 3.86
N GLY A 167 2.53 20.47 4.11
CA GLY A 167 3.04 20.85 5.43
C GLY A 167 4.54 21.20 5.42
N LYS A 168 5.19 21.12 6.60
CA LYS A 168 6.62 21.47 6.78
C LYS A 168 7.61 20.48 6.16
N GLY A 169 7.13 19.40 5.55
CA GLY A 169 7.92 18.40 4.83
C GLY A 169 7.21 17.95 3.55
N LYS A 170 6.95 18.90 2.64
CA LYS A 170 6.26 18.61 1.37
C LYS A 170 7.01 17.52 0.60
N SER A 171 6.37 16.38 0.42
CA SER A 171 6.89 15.28 -0.37
C SER A 171 5.89 14.95 -1.47
N LYS A 172 6.41 14.57 -2.63
CA LYS A 172 5.62 14.01 -3.72
C LYS A 172 6.25 12.67 -4.07
N HIS A 173 5.51 11.60 -3.87
CA HIS A 173 5.90 10.26 -4.25
C HIS A 173 5.01 9.77 -5.40
N GLU A 174 5.60 9.12 -6.38
CA GLU A 174 4.89 8.68 -7.58
C GLU A 174 5.46 7.33 -8.04
N ILE A 175 4.60 6.32 -8.12
CA ILE A 175 4.91 4.97 -8.59
C ILE A 175 4.17 4.76 -9.91
N LYS A 176 4.83 4.16 -10.91
CA LYS A 176 4.28 3.95 -12.26
C LYS A 176 4.64 2.57 -12.78
N GLY A 177 3.91 2.15 -13.81
CA GLY A 177 4.24 0.94 -14.56
C GLY A 177 3.92 -0.32 -13.76
N ASN A 178 4.79 -1.33 -13.85
CA ASN A 178 4.51 -2.65 -13.30
C ASN A 178 4.35 -2.67 -11.77
N ASP A 179 5.10 -1.83 -11.05
CA ASP A 179 5.00 -1.75 -9.58
C ASP A 179 3.67 -1.14 -9.15
N ALA A 180 3.21 -0.10 -9.86
CA ALA A 180 1.89 0.48 -9.64
C ALA A 180 0.77 -0.50 -10.01
N VAL A 181 0.95 -1.31 -11.07
CA VAL A 181 -0.04 -2.32 -11.49
C VAL A 181 -0.20 -3.37 -10.39
N GLN A 182 0.91 -3.93 -9.91
CA GLN A 182 0.88 -4.93 -8.83
C GLN A 182 0.25 -4.37 -7.55
N TYR A 183 0.61 -3.13 -7.18
CA TYR A 183 0.03 -2.45 -6.03
C TYR A 183 -1.49 -2.30 -6.16
N THR A 184 -1.97 -1.78 -7.29
CA THR A 184 -3.40 -1.54 -7.48
C THR A 184 -4.19 -2.84 -7.64
N GLU A 185 -3.64 -3.86 -8.32
CA GLU A 185 -4.31 -5.16 -8.45
C GLU A 185 -4.40 -5.89 -7.10
N ALA A 186 -3.36 -5.80 -6.25
CA ALA A 186 -3.42 -6.33 -4.89
C ALA A 186 -4.51 -5.61 -4.06
N LEU A 187 -4.63 -4.30 -4.21
CA LEU A 187 -5.69 -3.52 -3.57
C LEU A 187 -7.08 -3.96 -4.04
N LEU A 188 -7.29 -4.08 -5.36
CA LEU A 188 -8.54 -4.50 -5.98
C LEU A 188 -8.93 -5.95 -5.65
N ALA A 189 -7.95 -6.84 -5.47
CA ALA A 189 -8.20 -8.24 -5.13
C ALA A 189 -8.89 -8.40 -3.77
N GLU A 190 -8.64 -7.47 -2.85
CA GLU A 190 -9.20 -7.48 -1.50
C GLU A 190 -10.55 -6.76 -1.39
N LEU A 191 -10.98 -6.03 -2.42
CA LEU A 191 -12.28 -5.37 -2.44
C LEU A 191 -13.36 -6.36 -2.88
N TYR A 192 -14.48 -6.34 -2.16
CA TYR A 192 -15.68 -7.10 -2.47
C TYR A 192 -16.83 -6.12 -2.69
N VAL A 193 -17.41 -6.14 -3.89
CA VAL A 193 -18.55 -5.29 -4.22
C VAL A 193 -19.83 -6.09 -4.00
N GLU A 194 -20.71 -5.57 -3.17
CA GLU A 194 -22.04 -6.13 -2.95
C GLU A 194 -23.07 -5.44 -3.84
N ASN A 195 -23.91 -6.24 -4.51
CA ASN A 195 -25.08 -5.76 -5.25
C ASN A 195 -24.77 -4.70 -6.32
N ASP A 196 -23.64 -4.81 -7.02
CA ASP A 196 -23.20 -3.83 -8.03
C ASP A 196 -23.19 -2.38 -7.49
N SER A 197 -22.79 -2.19 -6.22
CA SER A 197 -22.78 -0.88 -5.58
C SER A 197 -21.54 -0.66 -4.72
N LEU A 198 -21.00 0.56 -4.77
CA LEU A 198 -19.93 1.00 -3.87
C LEU A 198 -20.58 1.63 -2.63
N THR A 199 -20.28 1.07 -1.46
CA THR A 199 -20.83 1.51 -0.17
C THR A 199 -19.79 2.30 0.63
N ASP A 200 -20.25 3.06 1.64
CA ASP A 200 -19.36 3.74 2.58
C ASP A 200 -18.38 2.75 3.25
N ALA A 201 -18.84 1.53 3.54
CA ALA A 201 -18.03 0.48 4.14
C ALA A 201 -16.86 0.05 3.24
N LEU A 202 -17.08 -0.05 1.92
CA LEU A 202 -16.02 -0.36 0.96
C LEU A 202 -15.02 0.79 0.85
N ALA A 203 -15.50 2.04 0.83
CA ALA A 203 -14.64 3.21 0.84
C ALA A 203 -13.77 3.28 2.11
N GLU A 204 -14.33 2.95 3.27
CA GLU A 204 -13.60 2.87 4.54
C GLU A 204 -12.57 1.72 4.56
N GLN A 205 -12.92 0.55 4.02
CA GLN A 205 -11.98 -0.56 3.84
C GLN A 205 -10.81 -0.15 2.95
N LEU A 206 -11.08 0.54 1.84
CA LEU A 206 -10.06 1.03 0.93
C LEU A 206 -9.12 2.04 1.61
N LEU A 207 -9.68 3.00 2.36
CA LEU A 207 -8.91 3.95 3.16
C LEU A 207 -8.04 3.26 4.21
N ALA A 208 -8.58 2.24 4.89
CA ALA A 208 -7.83 1.45 5.87
C ALA A 208 -6.64 0.72 5.24
N LYS A 209 -6.78 0.20 4.01
CA LYS A 209 -5.70 -0.46 3.26
C LYS A 209 -4.62 0.51 2.78
N LEU A 210 -4.98 1.79 2.59
CA LEU A 210 -4.02 2.87 2.33
C LEU A 210 -3.42 3.45 3.61
N GLU A 211 -3.77 2.90 4.78
CA GLU A 211 -3.38 3.41 6.10
C GLU A 211 -3.77 4.87 6.32
N VAL A 212 -4.90 5.28 5.74
CA VAL A 212 -5.45 6.63 5.83
C VAL A 212 -6.50 6.72 6.92
N GLU A 213 -6.33 7.65 7.85
CA GLU A 213 -7.36 7.98 8.84
C GLU A 213 -8.55 8.69 8.20
N THR A 214 -9.75 8.09 8.32
CA THR A 214 -10.99 8.63 7.75
C THR A 214 -11.32 10.05 8.24
N SER A 215 -10.91 10.41 9.46
CA SER A 215 -11.12 11.75 10.04
C SER A 215 -10.28 12.85 9.39
N ASN A 216 -9.26 12.50 8.62
CA ASN A 216 -8.43 13.46 7.88
C ASN A 216 -8.83 13.54 6.40
N VAL A 217 -9.82 12.77 5.96
CA VAL A 217 -10.30 12.77 4.58
C VAL A 217 -11.34 13.85 4.41
N LYS A 218 -11.02 14.85 3.59
CA LYS A 218 -11.92 15.91 3.17
C LYS A 218 -12.81 15.47 2.02
N LYS A 219 -12.25 14.73 1.06
CA LYS A 219 -13.01 14.23 -0.10
C LYS A 219 -12.47 12.89 -0.53
N ILE A 220 -13.35 11.97 -0.92
CA ILE A 220 -13.01 10.70 -1.55
C ILE A 220 -13.92 10.50 -2.77
N GLU A 221 -13.31 10.09 -3.88
CA GLU A 221 -13.98 9.73 -5.12
C GLU A 221 -13.40 8.41 -5.64
N ILE A 222 -14.29 7.47 -5.97
CA ILE A 222 -13.94 6.13 -6.44
C ILE A 222 -14.73 5.88 -7.73
N GLU A 223 -14.07 5.48 -8.81
CA GLU A 223 -14.70 5.00 -10.03
C GLU A 223 -14.12 3.64 -10.43
N ILE A 224 -15.00 2.67 -10.71
CA ILE A 224 -14.64 1.35 -11.23
C ILE A 224 -15.37 1.12 -12.55
N GLU A 225 -14.64 0.89 -13.64
CA GLU A 225 -15.16 0.50 -14.95
C GLU A 225 -14.88 -0.98 -15.20
N PHE A 226 -15.92 -1.74 -15.55
CA PHE A 226 -15.83 -3.17 -15.81
C PHE A 226 -15.78 -3.48 -17.32
N GLU A 227 -15.37 -4.69 -17.70
CA GLU A 227 -15.31 -5.16 -19.09
C GLU A 227 -16.67 -5.12 -19.80
N ASN A 228 -17.75 -5.36 -19.07
CA ASN A 228 -19.13 -5.24 -19.56
C ASN A 228 -19.58 -3.78 -19.80
N LYS A 229 -18.69 -2.80 -19.57
CA LYS A 229 -18.90 -1.35 -19.65
C LYS A 229 -19.78 -0.77 -18.54
N SER A 230 -20.14 -1.55 -17.52
CA SER A 230 -20.74 -1.00 -16.31
C SER A 230 -19.72 -0.12 -15.59
N LYS A 231 -20.23 0.89 -14.90
CA LYS A 231 -19.43 1.84 -14.12
C LYS A 231 -20.05 2.01 -12.76
N LEU A 232 -19.26 1.85 -11.72
CA LEU A 232 -19.63 2.19 -10.35
C LEU A 232 -18.88 3.44 -9.94
N LYS A 233 -19.60 4.38 -9.34
CA LYS A 233 -19.05 5.65 -8.86
C LYS A 233 -19.49 5.87 -7.42
N TYR A 234 -18.58 6.33 -6.60
CA TYR A 234 -18.82 6.71 -5.22
C TYR A 234 -18.10 8.03 -4.95
N LYS A 235 -18.77 8.94 -4.23
CA LYS A 235 -18.24 10.27 -3.91
C LYS A 235 -18.75 10.70 -2.54
N ARG A 236 -17.83 11.07 -1.66
CA ARG A 236 -18.11 11.65 -0.35
C ARG A 236 -17.24 12.89 -0.16
N ASP A 237 -17.87 13.99 0.25
CA ASP A 237 -17.26 15.28 0.58
C ASP A 237 -17.43 15.59 2.08
#